data_AF-A0A8D8KKN4-F1
#
_entry.id   AF-A0A8D8KKN4-F1
#
_cell.length_a   1.000
_cell.length_b   1.000
_cell.length_c   1.000
_cell.angle_alpha   90.00
_cell.angle_beta   90.00
_cell.angle_gamma   90.00
#
_symmetry.space_group_name_H-M   'P 1'
#
loop_
_entity.id
_entity.type
_entity.pdbx_description
1 polymer ?
#
loop_
_entity_poly.entity_id
_entity_poly.type
_entity_poly.pdbx_seq_one_letter_code
_entity_poly.pdbx_strand_id
1 'polypeptide(L)'
;CLDDWSFDVFALAEAGTCQPVKYLGYDLLNRYGTIHKFKIPPATLETFLSRIEEGYCRFRNPYHNNLHAADVAQTVHHILCQTGMMHWLTDLEIFATLLAALIHDYEHTGTTNNFHVMSGSDTAMLYNDRAVLENHHISAAFRVLKEDDCNV
;
A
#
# COMPACT_ATOMS: atom_id res chain seq x y z
N CYS A 1 -13.56 -6.67 -13.87
CA CYS A 1 -14.13 -5.78 -12.83
C CYS A 1 -13.14 -5.76 -11.66
N LEU A 2 -13.17 -4.75 -10.77
CA LEU A 2 -12.31 -4.71 -9.58
C LEU A 2 -12.52 -5.92 -8.65
N ASP A 3 -13.74 -6.46 -8.63
CA ASP A 3 -14.12 -7.57 -7.74
C ASP A 3 -13.70 -8.96 -8.27
N ASP A 4 -13.10 -9.01 -9.47
CA ASP A 4 -12.79 -10.25 -10.19
C ASP A 4 -11.33 -10.69 -9.99
N TRP A 5 -11.08 -12.00 -9.98
CA TRP A 5 -9.72 -12.56 -9.89
C TRP A 5 -8.91 -12.24 -11.16
N SER A 6 -9.57 -12.18 -12.31
CA SER A 6 -8.91 -11.83 -13.58
C SER A 6 -8.77 -10.32 -13.78
N PHE A 7 -8.75 -9.53 -12.70
CA PHE A 7 -8.49 -8.10 -12.79
C PHE A 7 -7.09 -7.85 -13.37
N ASP A 8 -7.01 -7.03 -14.40
CA ASP A 8 -5.74 -6.69 -15.05
C ASP A 8 -5.18 -5.39 -14.44
N VAL A 9 -4.28 -5.54 -13.47
CA VAL A 9 -3.60 -4.43 -12.81
C VAL A 9 -2.68 -3.66 -13.77
N PHE A 10 -2.16 -4.30 -14.82
CA PHE A 10 -1.35 -3.62 -15.84
C PHE A 10 -2.22 -2.68 -16.67
N ALA A 11 -3.40 -3.13 -17.08
CA ALA A 11 -4.37 -2.29 -17.77
C ALA A 11 -4.80 -1.08 -16.92
N LEU A 12 -4.96 -1.27 -15.60
CA LEU A 12 -5.18 -0.15 -14.67
C LEU A 12 -4.02 0.84 -14.68
N ALA A 13 -2.78 0.35 -14.57
CA ALA A 13 -1.60 1.20 -14.54
C ALA A 13 -1.44 2.02 -15.84
N GLU A 14 -1.71 1.42 -17.00
CA GLU A 14 -1.70 2.11 -18.29
C GLU A 14 -2.78 3.20 -18.37
N ALA A 15 -4.00 2.90 -17.93
CA ALA A 15 -5.11 3.84 -17.93
C ALA A 15 -4.93 4.98 -16.90
N GLY A 16 -4.34 4.68 -15.75
CA GLY A 16 -4.12 5.58 -14.62
C GLY A 16 -2.79 6.35 -14.68
N THR A 17 -2.19 6.52 -15.87
CA THR A 17 -0.93 7.27 -16.04
C THR A 17 0.20 6.80 -15.11
N CYS A 18 0.33 5.48 -14.93
CA CYS A 18 1.29 4.83 -14.04
C CYS A 18 1.10 5.15 -12.54
N GLN A 19 -0.13 5.45 -12.11
CA GLN A 19 -0.50 5.65 -10.70
C GLN A 19 -1.53 4.62 -10.17
N PRO A 20 -1.30 3.31 -10.32
CA PRO A 20 -2.27 2.28 -9.93
C PRO A 20 -2.57 2.28 -8.42
N VAL A 21 -1.62 2.59 -7.53
CA VAL A 21 -1.87 2.61 -6.07
C VAL A 21 -2.87 3.70 -5.72
N LYS A 22 -2.71 4.89 -6.29
CA LYS A 22 -3.58 6.03 -6.05
C LYS A 22 -5.01 5.74 -6.48
N TYR A 23 -5.21 5.31 -7.72
CA TYR A 23 -6.55 5.11 -8.25
C TYR A 23 -7.24 3.89 -7.63
N LEU A 24 -6.53 2.77 -7.48
CA LEU A 24 -7.09 1.58 -6.84
C LEU A 24 -7.39 1.82 -5.36
N GLY A 25 -6.44 2.41 -4.62
CA GLY A 25 -6.58 2.68 -3.20
C GLY A 25 -7.76 3.60 -2.91
N TYR A 26 -7.95 4.65 -3.71
CA TYR A 26 -9.09 5.55 -3.57
C TYR A 26 -10.41 4.82 -3.85
N ASP A 27 -10.50 4.06 -4.94
CA ASP A 27 -11.72 3.31 -5.29
C ASP A 27 -12.09 2.29 -4.20
N LEU A 28 -11.12 1.50 -3.73
CA LEU A 28 -11.33 0.54 -2.65
C LEU A 28 -11.84 1.21 -1.37
N LEU A 29 -11.13 2.23 -0.87
CA LEU A 29 -11.51 2.93 0.36
C LEU A 29 -12.90 3.58 0.24
N ASN A 30 -13.22 4.16 -0.92
CA ASN A 30 -14.54 4.71 -1.19
C ASN A 30 -15.63 3.61 -1.20
N ARG A 31 -15.38 2.46 -1.87
CA ARG A 31 -16.32 1.33 -1.96
C ARG A 31 -16.67 0.73 -0.60
N TYR A 32 -15.70 0.60 0.29
CA TYR A 32 -15.95 0.13 1.67
C TYR A 32 -16.55 1.23 2.57
N GLY A 33 -16.72 2.45 2.04
CA GLY A 33 -17.29 3.60 2.73
C GLY A 33 -16.36 4.18 3.80
N THR A 34 -15.07 3.82 3.81
CA THR A 34 -14.12 4.21 4.87
C THR A 34 -13.92 5.72 4.91
N ILE A 35 -13.88 6.36 3.74
CA ILE A 35 -13.77 7.82 3.59
C ILE A 35 -14.85 8.53 4.42
N HIS A 36 -16.11 8.10 4.29
CA HIS A 36 -17.23 8.69 5.04
C HIS A 36 -17.23 8.25 6.51
N LYS A 37 -17.06 6.95 6.78
CA LYS A 37 -17.13 6.37 8.13
C LYS A 37 -16.09 6.97 9.08
N PHE A 38 -14.87 7.17 8.58
CA PHE A 38 -13.75 7.74 9.35
C PHE A 38 -13.54 9.24 9.12
N LYS A 39 -14.39 9.89 8.31
CA LYS A 39 -14.34 11.33 8.00
C LYS A 39 -13.00 11.77 7.40
N ILE A 40 -12.46 10.94 6.52
CA ILE A 40 -11.20 11.20 5.80
C ILE A 40 -11.47 12.29 4.74
N PRO A 41 -10.81 13.45 4.80
CA PRO A 41 -10.97 14.46 3.76
C PRO A 41 -10.46 13.90 2.41
N PRO A 42 -11.22 14.00 1.31
CA PRO A 42 -10.81 13.44 0.02
C PRO A 42 -9.45 13.94 -0.47
N ALA A 43 -9.18 15.24 -0.29
CA ALA A 43 -7.89 15.84 -0.65
C ALA A 43 -6.73 15.24 0.16
N THR A 44 -6.91 14.99 1.46
CA THR A 44 -5.92 14.35 2.32
C THR A 44 -5.63 12.92 1.86
N LEU A 45 -6.67 12.16 1.48
CA LEU A 45 -6.49 10.82 0.94
C LEU A 45 -5.75 10.81 -0.40
N GLU A 46 -6.11 11.72 -1.32
CA GLU A 46 -5.41 11.85 -2.60
C GLU A 46 -3.94 12.19 -2.43
N THR A 47 -3.61 13.11 -1.52
CA THR A 47 -2.22 13.46 -1.21
C THR A 47 -1.49 12.27 -0.60
N PHE A 48 -2.06 11.63 0.44
CA PHE A 48 -1.48 10.45 1.08
C PHE A 48 -1.16 9.36 0.06
N LEU A 49 -2.13 8.96 -0.77
CA LEU A 49 -1.94 7.91 -1.77
C LEU A 49 -0.92 8.31 -2.84
N SER A 50 -0.86 9.59 -3.23
CA SER A 50 0.17 10.08 -4.16
C SER A 50 1.58 9.94 -3.55
N ARG A 51 1.73 10.22 -2.25
CA ARG A 51 3.02 10.07 -1.54
C ARG A 51 3.41 8.60 -1.34
N ILE A 52 2.43 7.71 -1.14
CA ILE A 52 2.68 6.26 -1.12
C ILE A 52 3.15 5.78 -2.50
N GLU A 53 2.48 6.20 -3.58
CA GLU A 53 2.88 5.89 -4.96
C GLU A 53 4.33 6.31 -5.26
N GLU A 54 4.69 7.55 -4.90
CA GLU A 54 6.04 8.09 -5.12
C GLU A 54 7.13 7.26 -4.43
N GLY A 55 6.90 6.80 -3.19
CA GLY A 55 7.89 6.01 -2.47
C GLY A 55 8.10 4.61 -3.07
N TYR A 56 7.08 4.00 -3.69
CA TYR A 56 7.27 2.79 -4.48
C TYR A 56 8.11 3.03 -5.75
N CYS A 57 7.99 4.21 -6.36
CA CYS A 57 8.74 4.57 -7.57
C CYS A 57 10.19 4.96 -7.29
N ARG A 58 10.55 5.24 -6.02
CA ARG A 58 11.85 5.78 -5.59
C ARG A 58 13.06 5.00 -6.11
N PHE A 59 13.02 3.66 -6.02
CA PHE A 59 14.15 2.80 -6.40
C PHE A 59 14.01 2.19 -7.81
N ARG A 60 12.92 2.48 -8.51
CA ARG A 60 12.63 1.97 -9.87
C ARG A 60 12.76 0.45 -9.97
N ASN A 61 12.23 -0.26 -8.96
CA ASN A 61 12.29 -1.71 -8.90
C ASN A 61 11.49 -2.35 -10.04
N PRO A 62 12.00 -3.44 -10.63
CA PRO A 62 11.24 -4.18 -11.65
C PRO A 62 10.03 -4.93 -11.09
N TYR A 63 10.02 -5.27 -9.79
CA TYR A 63 8.95 -6.05 -9.15
C TYR A 63 8.30 -5.35 -7.94
N HIS A 64 9.05 -5.11 -6.85
CA HIS A 64 8.55 -4.45 -5.64
C HIS A 64 8.32 -2.95 -5.88
N ASN A 65 7.31 -2.64 -6.67
CA ASN A 65 6.93 -1.32 -7.15
C ASN A 65 5.43 -1.10 -6.89
N ASN A 66 4.92 0.02 -7.39
CA ASN A 66 3.55 0.43 -7.19
C ASN A 66 2.52 -0.53 -7.83
N LEU A 67 2.87 -1.16 -8.94
CA LEU A 67 2.00 -2.16 -9.58
C LEU A 67 1.82 -3.38 -8.69
N HIS A 68 2.90 -3.88 -8.07
CA HIS A 68 2.81 -4.97 -7.08
C HIS A 68 1.97 -4.60 -5.86
N ALA A 69 2.13 -3.38 -5.34
CA ALA A 69 1.30 -2.91 -4.22
C ALA A 69 -0.19 -2.85 -4.57
N ALA A 70 -0.53 -2.38 -5.77
CA ALA A 70 -1.90 -2.37 -6.27
C ALA A 70 -2.45 -3.79 -6.48
N ASP A 71 -1.65 -4.70 -7.03
CA ASP A 71 -2.03 -6.10 -7.24
C ASP A 71 -2.37 -6.81 -5.92
N VAL A 72 -1.51 -6.64 -4.90
CA VAL A 72 -1.74 -7.18 -3.56
C VAL A 72 -3.00 -6.58 -2.93
N ALA A 73 -3.21 -5.26 -3.03
CA ALA A 73 -4.40 -4.61 -2.49
C ALA A 73 -5.70 -5.08 -3.16
N GLN A 74 -5.71 -5.26 -4.49
CA GLN A 74 -6.86 -5.79 -5.21
C GLN A 74 -7.10 -7.27 -4.87
N THR A 75 -6.05 -8.07 -4.76
CA THR A 75 -6.14 -9.47 -4.36
C THR A 75 -6.72 -9.61 -2.96
N VAL A 76 -6.28 -8.79 -2.01
CA VAL A 76 -6.83 -8.73 -0.65
C VAL A 76 -8.31 -8.38 -0.68
N HIS A 77 -8.71 -7.38 -1.47
CA HIS A 77 -10.12 -7.05 -1.69
C HIS A 77 -10.92 -8.24 -2.24
N HIS A 78 -10.41 -8.91 -3.28
CA HIS A 78 -11.06 -10.07 -3.86
C HIS A 78 -11.26 -11.20 -2.83
N ILE A 79 -10.23 -11.50 -2.03
CA ILE A 79 -10.32 -12.49 -0.95
C ILE A 79 -11.38 -12.07 0.07
N LEU A 80 -11.39 -10.81 0.52
CA LEU A 80 -12.39 -10.29 1.46
C LEU A 80 -13.84 -10.47 0.96
N CYS A 81 -14.07 -10.25 -0.33
CA CYS A 81 -15.38 -10.39 -0.96
C CYS A 81 -15.76 -11.86 -1.20
N GLN A 82 -14.92 -12.65 -1.88
CA GLN A 82 -15.28 -14.02 -2.28
C GLN A 82 -15.45 -14.97 -1.10
N THR A 83 -14.68 -14.77 -0.03
CA THR A 83 -14.77 -15.62 1.17
C THR A 83 -15.88 -15.17 2.12
N GLY A 84 -16.47 -13.98 1.90
CA GLY A 84 -17.39 -13.34 2.83
C GLY A 84 -16.74 -12.84 4.13
N MET A 85 -15.41 -12.85 4.26
CA MET A 85 -14.69 -12.33 5.44
C MET A 85 -15.05 -10.88 5.75
N MET A 86 -15.42 -10.09 4.75
CA MET A 86 -15.89 -8.71 4.95
C MET A 86 -17.11 -8.59 5.89
N HIS A 87 -17.88 -9.66 6.10
CA HIS A 87 -19.00 -9.68 7.05
C HIS A 87 -18.59 -9.99 8.50
N TRP A 88 -17.36 -10.44 8.70
CA TRP A 88 -16.81 -10.83 10.01
C TRP A 88 -15.84 -9.80 10.57
N LEU A 89 -15.36 -8.88 9.73
CA LEU A 89 -14.45 -7.81 10.10
C LEU A 89 -15.23 -6.52 10.36
N THR A 90 -14.75 -5.76 11.35
CA THR A 90 -15.18 -4.39 11.60
C THR A 90 -14.71 -3.47 10.48
N ASP A 91 -15.35 -2.30 10.37
CA ASP A 91 -14.92 -1.25 9.43
C ASP A 91 -13.45 -0.85 9.62
N LEU A 92 -12.97 -0.87 10.87
CA LEU A 92 -11.58 -0.55 11.21
C LEU A 92 -10.62 -1.65 10.75
N GLU A 93 -10.98 -2.93 10.94
CA GLU A 93 -10.16 -4.06 10.49
C GLU A 93 -10.08 -4.12 8.96
N ILE A 94 -11.19 -3.84 8.26
CA ILE A 94 -11.20 -3.72 6.79
C ILE A 94 -10.28 -2.58 6.35
N PHE A 95 -10.42 -1.39 6.96
CA PHE A 95 -9.56 -0.25 6.65
C PHE A 95 -8.08 -0.58 6.89
N ALA A 96 -7.75 -1.14 8.05
CA ALA A 96 -6.37 -1.52 8.40
C ALA A 96 -5.81 -2.57 7.44
N THR A 97 -6.61 -3.54 7.01
CA THR A 97 -6.21 -4.59 6.07
C THR A 97 -5.89 -4.01 4.69
N LEU A 98 -6.74 -3.12 4.17
CA LEU A 98 -6.51 -2.45 2.89
C LEU A 98 -5.31 -1.50 2.97
N LEU A 99 -5.20 -0.71 4.04
CA LEU A 99 -4.08 0.20 4.25
C LEU A 99 -2.76 -0.57 4.34
N ALA A 100 -2.73 -1.68 5.10
CA ALA A 100 -1.55 -2.53 5.20
C ALA A 100 -1.12 -3.06 3.82
N ALA A 101 -2.05 -3.55 3.01
CA ALA A 101 -1.76 -4.03 1.66
C ALA A 101 -1.15 -2.92 0.78
N LEU A 102 -1.70 -1.69 0.85
CA LEU A 102 -1.21 -0.54 0.09
C LEU A 102 0.22 -0.13 0.49
N ILE A 103 0.62 -0.29 1.75
CA ILE A 103 1.93 0.20 2.25
C ILE A 103 2.98 -0.89 2.48
N HIS A 104 2.64 -2.18 2.29
CA HIS A 104 3.45 -3.30 2.81
C HIS A 104 4.88 -3.36 2.28
N ASP A 105 5.16 -2.84 1.08
CA ASP A 105 6.47 -2.82 0.43
C ASP A 105 6.95 -1.38 0.14
N TYR A 106 6.41 -0.39 0.86
CA TYR A 106 6.70 1.02 0.64
C TYR A 106 8.21 1.34 0.75
N GLU A 107 8.79 1.98 -0.27
CA GLU A 107 10.24 2.25 -0.39
C GLU A 107 11.15 1.00 -0.40
N HIS A 108 10.65 -0.16 -0.85
CA HIS A 108 11.49 -1.35 -1.03
C HIS A 108 12.72 -1.05 -1.91
N THR A 109 13.89 -1.57 -1.55
CA THR A 109 15.19 -1.23 -2.21
C THR A 109 15.51 -2.11 -3.41
N GLY A 110 14.65 -3.08 -3.71
CA GLY A 110 14.87 -4.09 -4.75
C GLY A 110 15.85 -5.19 -4.34
N THR A 111 16.25 -5.21 -3.06
CA THR A 111 17.14 -6.21 -2.48
C THR A 111 16.47 -6.88 -1.27
N THR A 112 17.05 -7.96 -0.76
CA THR A 112 16.46 -8.74 0.34
C THR A 112 16.96 -8.28 1.70
N ASN A 113 16.24 -8.64 2.78
CA ASN A 113 16.72 -8.46 4.16
C ASN A 113 18.14 -9.02 4.35
N ASN A 114 18.46 -10.18 3.78
CA ASN A 114 19.80 -10.77 3.88
C ASN A 114 20.87 -9.91 3.20
N PHE A 115 20.55 -9.27 2.07
CA PHE A 115 21.48 -8.31 1.44
C PHE A 115 21.76 -7.13 2.37
N HIS A 116 20.72 -6.58 2.99
CA HIS A 116 20.83 -5.48 3.94
C HIS A 116 21.70 -5.83 5.17
N VAL A 117 21.52 -7.02 5.74
CA VAL A 117 22.30 -7.53 6.88
C VAL A 117 23.76 -7.77 6.48
N MET A 118 23.99 -8.50 5.39
CA MET A 118 25.35 -8.88 4.97
C MET A 118 26.18 -7.68 4.48
N SER A 119 25.53 -6.64 3.95
CA SER A 119 26.19 -5.39 3.54
C SER A 119 26.39 -4.40 4.69
N GLY A 120 25.83 -4.66 5.87
CA GLY A 120 25.88 -3.73 6.99
C GLY A 120 25.18 -2.39 6.71
N SER A 121 24.08 -2.43 5.93
CA SER A 121 23.34 -1.23 5.55
C SER A 121 22.79 -0.45 6.76
N ASP A 122 22.60 0.86 6.62
CA ASP A 122 22.04 1.70 7.68
C ASP A 122 20.67 1.22 8.17
N THR A 123 19.83 0.74 7.25
CA THR A 123 18.51 0.18 7.60
C THR A 123 18.63 -1.09 8.44
N ALA A 124 19.60 -1.97 8.14
CA ALA A 124 19.85 -3.17 8.94
C ALA A 124 20.35 -2.82 10.35
N MET A 125 21.25 -1.84 10.46
CA MET A 125 21.71 -1.32 11.76
C MET A 125 20.55 -0.72 12.57
N LEU A 126 19.68 0.06 11.93
CA LEU A 126 18.53 0.69 12.59
C LEU A 126 17.54 -0.35 13.15
N TYR A 127 17.27 -1.43 12.40
CA TYR A 127 16.30 -2.46 12.77
C TYR A 127 16.93 -3.72 13.37
N ASN A 128 18.21 -3.66 13.74
CA ASN A 128 18.95 -4.74 14.39
C ASN A 128 18.81 -6.09 13.67
N ASP A 129 18.97 -6.08 12.35
CA ASP A 129 18.91 -7.24 11.45
C ASP A 129 17.58 -8.02 11.45
N ARG A 130 16.52 -7.49 12.05
CA ARG A 130 15.22 -8.17 12.18
C ARG A 130 14.17 -7.51 11.31
N ALA A 131 13.62 -8.27 10.36
CA ALA A 131 12.55 -7.83 9.46
C ALA A 131 12.84 -6.40 8.95
N VAL A 132 14.03 -6.22 8.37
CA VAL A 132 14.66 -4.91 8.14
C VAL A 132 13.80 -4.05 7.22
N LEU A 133 13.35 -4.65 6.11
CA LEU A 133 12.50 -4.01 5.12
C LEU A 133 11.09 -3.82 5.66
N GLU A 134 10.50 -4.83 6.31
CA GLU A 134 9.13 -4.75 6.81
C GLU A 134 8.97 -3.68 7.90
N ASN A 135 9.96 -3.54 8.79
CA ASN A 135 9.99 -2.43 9.76
C ASN A 135 10.17 -1.07 9.05
N HIS A 136 10.99 -1.01 7.99
CA HIS A 136 11.16 0.20 7.19
C HIS A 136 9.85 0.62 6.52
N HIS A 137 9.15 -0.29 5.84
CA HIS A 137 7.90 -0.02 5.12
C HIS A 137 6.86 0.63 6.03
N ILE A 138 6.61 0.02 7.19
CA ILE A 138 5.66 0.54 8.19
C ILE A 138 6.15 1.88 8.73
N SER A 139 7.40 1.96 9.20
CA SER A 139 7.92 3.20 9.81
C SER A 139 7.92 4.38 8.85
N ALA A 140 8.26 4.16 7.57
CA ALA A 140 8.31 5.19 6.55
C ALA A 140 6.90 5.64 6.12
N ALA A 141 5.97 4.71 5.92
CA ALA A 141 4.58 5.03 5.59
C ALA A 141 3.88 5.80 6.72
N PHE A 142 4.09 5.41 7.98
CA PHE A 142 3.56 6.15 9.13
C PHE A 142 4.21 7.53 9.32
N ARG A 143 5.41 7.75 8.77
CA ARG A 143 6.00 9.11 8.73
C ARG A 143 5.29 9.99 7.71
N VAL A 144 4.85 9.44 6.57
CA VAL A 144 4.00 10.16 5.61
C VAL A 144 2.67 10.56 6.27
N LEU A 145 2.04 9.66 7.02
CA LEU A 145 0.80 9.96 7.76
C LEU A 145 0.93 11.12 8.77
N LYS A 146 2.15 11.44 9.22
CA LYS A 146 2.40 12.56 10.14
C LYS A 146 2.49 13.92 9.44
N GLU A 147 2.50 13.96 8.11
CA GLU A 147 2.44 15.21 7.35
C GLU A 147 1.01 15.76 7.38
N ASP A 148 0.86 17.08 7.57
CA ASP A 148 -0.44 17.73 7.84
C ASP A 148 -1.50 17.46 6.75
N ASP A 149 -1.07 17.26 5.51
CA ASP A 149 -1.92 17.03 4.34
C ASP A 149 -2.07 15.54 3.97
N CYS A 150 -1.51 14.61 4.77
CA CYS A 150 -1.50 13.17 4.51
C CYS A 150 -2.11 12.32 5.64
N ASN A 151 -2.56 12.94 6.74
CA ASN A 151 -3.10 12.22 7.90
C ASN A 151 -4.54 11.72 7.65
N VAL A 152 -4.65 10.53 7.04
CA VAL A 152 -5.91 9.85 6.70
C VAL A 152 -6.52 9.06 7.86
#